data_AF-A0A971VK82-F1
#
_entry.id   AF-A0A971VK82-F1
#
_cell.length_a   1.000
_cell.length_b   1.000
_cell.length_c   1.000
_cell.angle_alpha   90.00
_cell.angle_beta   90.00
_cell.angle_gamma   90.00
#
_symmetry.space_group_name_H-M   'P 1'
#
loop_
_entity.id
_entity.type
_entity.pdbx_description
1 polymer ?
#
loop_
_entity_poly.entity_id
_entity_poly.type
_entity_poly.pdbx_seq_one_letter_code
_entity_poly.pdbx_strand_id
1 'polypeptide(L)'
;MEQVFVSVPGPWWTRLLYSNETPLKPGLRVRVPLGRSARVGLTVFEKGNSDCSNSVKIKPLSEIIDSTPPIPLELMETMKWFASTWFSGFGIAMKIMLPGKFFEGEELSPLEVENIADSKFTVKYNYEENDSTRYEKYI
;
A
#
# COMPACT_ATOMS: atom_id res chain seq x y z
N MET A 1 -20.63 15.32 1.61
CA MET A 1 -19.17 15.08 1.53
C MET A 1 -18.88 13.93 2.46
N GLU A 2 -18.36 12.85 1.91
CA GLU A 2 -17.98 11.65 2.65
C GLU A 2 -16.56 11.76 3.20
N GLN A 3 -16.35 11.15 4.35
CA GLN A 3 -15.06 11.11 5.01
C GLN A 3 -14.26 9.89 4.54
N VAL A 4 -13.00 10.12 4.16
CA VAL A 4 -12.11 9.08 3.66
C VAL A 4 -10.84 9.08 4.50
N PHE A 5 -10.53 7.93 5.10
CA PHE A 5 -9.25 7.72 5.73
C PHE A 5 -8.21 7.35 4.69
N VAL A 6 -7.09 8.06 4.72
CA VAL A 6 -5.94 7.84 3.84
C VAL A 6 -4.71 7.61 4.68
N SER A 7 -3.98 6.54 4.38
CA SER A 7 -2.64 6.34 4.90
C SER A 7 -1.62 6.85 3.88
N VAL A 8 -0.63 7.61 4.35
CA VAL A 8 0.38 8.25 3.50
C VAL A 8 1.75 7.68 3.86
N PRO A 9 2.65 7.42 2.90
CA PRO A 9 3.99 6.91 3.19
C PRO A 9 4.78 7.89 4.07
N GLY A 10 5.04 7.50 5.30
CA GLY A 10 5.78 8.31 6.27
C GLY A 10 5.58 7.86 7.71
N PRO A 11 6.21 8.57 8.68
CA PRO A 11 6.29 8.12 10.06
C PRO A 11 5.00 8.36 10.88
N TRP A 12 3.88 8.63 10.22
CA TRP A 12 2.62 8.89 10.90
C TRP A 12 1.96 7.58 11.30
N TRP A 13 1.69 7.46 12.60
CA TRP A 13 0.98 6.31 13.15
C TRP A 13 -0.50 6.31 12.79
N THR A 14 -1.07 7.52 12.70
CA THR A 14 -2.48 7.74 12.46
C THR A 14 -2.79 7.84 10.96
N ARG A 15 -3.99 7.39 10.60
CA ARG A 15 -4.58 7.64 9.29
C ARG A 15 -5.06 9.08 9.25
N LEU A 16 -4.95 9.70 8.09
CA LEU A 16 -5.33 11.10 7.90
C LEU A 16 -6.72 11.16 7.26
N LEU A 17 -7.57 12.03 7.80
CA LEU A 17 -8.95 12.19 7.36
C LEU A 17 -9.05 13.26 6.28
N TYR A 18 -9.71 12.91 5.18
CA TYR A 18 -9.98 13.80 4.05
C TYR A 18 -11.46 13.72 3.66
N SER A 19 -11.92 14.66 2.85
CA SER A 19 -13.27 14.65 2.28
C SER A 19 -13.26 14.29 0.80
N ASN A 20 -14.29 13.57 0.38
CA ASN A 20 -14.58 13.28 -1.02
C ASN A 20 -16.09 13.44 -1.30
N GLU A 21 -16.48 13.57 -2.57
CA GLU A 21 -17.89 13.65 -2.94
C GLU A 21 -18.61 12.31 -2.76
N THR A 22 -17.93 11.22 -3.11
CA THR A 22 -18.47 9.86 -3.09
C THR A 22 -17.67 8.97 -2.12
N PRO A 23 -18.29 7.91 -1.59
CA PRO A 23 -17.56 6.93 -0.80
C PRO A 23 -16.54 6.19 -1.67
N LEU A 24 -15.32 6.04 -1.17
CA LEU A 24 -14.25 5.34 -1.87
C LEU A 24 -14.02 3.95 -1.27
N LYS A 25 -13.68 3.00 -2.15
CA LYS A 25 -13.22 1.68 -1.71
C LYS A 25 -11.84 1.79 -1.07
N PRO A 26 -11.51 0.92 -0.09
CA PRO A 26 -10.15 0.83 0.43
C PRO A 26 -9.18 0.31 -0.64
N GLY A 27 -7.92 0.71 -0.54
CA GLY A 27 -6.83 0.25 -1.40
C GLY A 27 -6.61 1.09 -2.66
N LEU A 28 -7.35 2.16 -2.89
CA LEU A 28 -7.14 3.07 -4.03
C LEU A 28 -5.97 4.01 -3.76
N ARG A 29 -5.11 4.27 -4.76
CA ARG A 29 -4.16 5.37 -4.67
C ARG A 29 -4.89 6.69 -4.86
N VAL A 30 -4.66 7.61 -3.93
CA VAL A 30 -5.24 8.95 -3.93
C VAL A 30 -4.15 9.98 -3.67
N ARG A 31 -4.26 11.14 -4.31
CA ARG A 31 -3.40 12.29 -4.03
C ARG A 31 -4.04 13.17 -2.98
N VAL A 32 -3.29 13.48 -1.92
CA VAL A 32 -3.80 14.25 -0.79
C VAL A 32 -2.90 15.43 -0.44
N PRO A 33 -3.48 16.55 0.01
CA PRO A 33 -2.69 17.67 0.51
C PRO A 33 -2.11 17.33 1.89
N LEU A 34 -0.80 17.51 2.05
CA LEU A 34 -0.08 17.30 3.30
C LEU A 34 0.97 18.40 3.53
N GLY A 35 0.71 19.23 4.55
CA GLY A 35 1.50 20.43 4.81
C GLY A 35 1.47 21.40 3.62
N ARG A 36 2.65 21.72 3.08
CA ARG A 36 2.85 22.56 1.88
C ARG A 36 2.96 21.76 0.57
N SER A 37 2.78 20.44 0.64
CA SER A 37 3.00 19.53 -0.48
C SER A 37 1.79 18.63 -0.72
N ALA A 38 1.83 17.84 -1.79
CA ALA A 38 0.92 16.73 -2.02
C ALA A 38 1.66 15.40 -1.88
N ARG A 39 0.94 14.34 -1.50
CA ARG A 39 1.45 12.97 -1.40
C ARG A 39 0.45 11.98 -1.97
N VAL A 40 0.95 10.89 -2.53
CA VAL A 40 0.13 9.73 -2.89
C VAL A 40 0.05 8.81 -1.70
N GLY A 41 -1.17 8.46 -1.30
CA GLY A 41 -1.45 7.51 -0.23
C GLY A 41 -2.49 6.49 -0.66
N LEU A 42 -2.81 5.55 0.24
CA LEU A 42 -3.84 4.55 0.03
C LEU A 42 -5.07 4.86 0.88
N THR A 43 -6.26 4.74 0.29
CA THR A 43 -7.51 4.70 1.06
C THR A 43 -7.51 3.45 1.94
N VAL A 44 -8.00 3.58 3.17
CA VAL A 44 -7.98 2.48 4.16
C VAL A 44 -9.36 2.34 4.81
N PHE A 45 -9.75 1.09 5.06
CA PHE A 45 -11.02 0.79 5.71
C PHE A 45 -10.92 1.03 7.22
N GLU A 46 -11.90 1.71 7.79
CA GLU A 46 -12.07 1.76 9.24
C GLU A 46 -13.56 1.66 9.59
N LYS A 47 -13.86 0.76 10.53
CA LYS A 47 -15.16 0.71 11.21
C LYS A 47 -15.05 1.61 12.42
N GLY A 48 -15.60 2.81 12.32
CA GLY A 48 -15.67 3.75 13.43
C GLY A 48 -16.18 5.10 12.95
N ASN A 49 -17.06 5.71 13.73
CA ASN A 49 -17.36 7.12 13.55
C ASN A 49 -16.06 7.88 13.82
N SER A 50 -15.64 8.73 12.87
CA SER A 50 -14.61 9.69 13.20
C SER A 50 -15.28 10.69 14.16
N ASP A 51 -14.97 10.59 15.45
CA ASP A 51 -15.30 11.62 16.45
C ASP A 51 -14.41 12.85 16.23
N CYS A 52 -14.17 13.22 14.97
CA CYS A 52 -13.69 14.54 14.63
C CYS A 52 -14.84 15.49 14.94
N SER A 53 -14.87 15.96 16.19
CA SER A 53 -15.61 17.13 16.63
C SER A 53 -15.71 18.13 15.48
N ASN A 54 -16.92 18.62 15.20
CA ASN A 54 -17.30 19.53 14.11
C ASN A 54 -16.44 20.82 13.96
N SER A 55 -15.38 20.97 14.78
CA SER A 55 -14.43 22.07 14.80
C SER A 55 -13.19 21.90 13.91
N VAL A 56 -12.87 20.69 13.41
CA VAL A 56 -11.67 20.47 12.59
C VAL A 56 -12.00 20.60 11.10
N LYS A 57 -11.34 21.54 10.41
CA LYS A 57 -11.47 21.70 8.96
C LYS A 57 -10.80 20.55 8.21
N ILE A 58 -11.62 19.64 7.67
CA ILE A 58 -11.18 18.53 6.82
C ILE A 58 -10.84 19.07 5.42
N LYS A 59 -9.71 18.65 4.86
CA LYS A 59 -9.29 19.00 3.49
C LYS A 59 -9.88 18.00 2.48
N PRO A 60 -10.24 18.43 1.26
CA PRO A 60 -10.63 17.51 0.21
C PRO A 60 -9.44 16.72 -0.32
N LEU A 61 -9.71 15.54 -0.87
CA LEU A 61 -8.76 14.82 -1.73
C LEU A 61 -8.40 15.71 -2.94
N SER A 62 -7.16 15.61 -3.42
CA SER A 62 -6.73 16.33 -4.62
C SER A 62 -7.06 15.55 -5.89
N GLU A 63 -6.93 14.22 -5.86
CA GLU A 63 -7.09 13.35 -7.02
C GLU A 63 -7.34 11.90 -6.59
N ILE A 64 -8.16 11.17 -7.34
CA ILE A 64 -8.28 9.71 -7.26
C ILE A 64 -7.54 9.14 -8.46
N ILE A 65 -6.45 8.41 -8.23
CA ILE A 65 -5.50 8.00 -9.28
C ILE A 65 -5.98 6.72 -9.96
N ASP A 66 -6.43 5.73 -9.18
CA ASP A 66 -6.90 4.46 -9.72
C ASP A 66 -8.42 4.31 -9.55
N SER A 67 -9.07 3.70 -10.54
CA SER A 67 -10.49 3.31 -10.48
C SER A 67 -10.71 2.02 -9.68
N THR A 68 -9.70 1.15 -9.63
CA THR A 68 -9.68 -0.11 -8.88
C THR A 68 -8.42 -0.22 -8.03
N PRO A 69 -8.47 -0.86 -6.85
CA PRO A 69 -7.29 -1.04 -6.02
C PRO A 69 -6.18 -1.77 -6.80
N PRO A 70 -4.99 -1.17 -6.98
CA PRO A 70 -3.92 -1.78 -7.75
C PRO A 70 -3.17 -2.88 -6.98
N ILE A 71 -3.49 -3.05 -5.69
CA ILE A 71 -2.93 -4.09 -4.84
C ILE A 71 -4.03 -5.01 -4.30
N PRO A 72 -3.74 -6.30 -4.13
CA PRO A 72 -4.68 -7.25 -3.56
C PRO A 72 -4.97 -6.95 -2.08
N LEU A 73 -6.14 -7.37 -1.60
CA LEU A 73 -6.57 -7.15 -0.22
C LEU A 73 -5.62 -7.84 0.77
N GLU A 74 -5.12 -9.01 0.40
CA GLU A 74 -4.19 -9.82 1.18
C GLU A 74 -2.88 -9.07 1.47
N LEU A 75 -2.41 -8.27 0.50
CA LEU A 75 -1.23 -7.42 0.70
C LEU A 75 -1.54 -6.27 1.67
N MET A 76 -2.74 -5.69 1.60
CA MET A 76 -3.18 -4.69 2.58
C MET A 76 -3.28 -5.27 3.99
N GLU A 77 -3.80 -6.48 4.13
CA GLU A 77 -3.87 -7.19 5.42
C GLU A 77 -2.47 -7.52 5.96
N THR A 78 -1.55 -7.91 5.07
CA THR A 78 -0.14 -8.15 5.42
C THR A 78 0.53 -6.88 5.93
N MET A 79 0.34 -5.74 5.25
CA MET A 79 0.84 -4.44 5.71
C MET A 79 0.23 -4.04 7.05
N LYS A 80 -1.07 -4.32 7.27
CA LYS A 80 -1.75 -4.05 8.55
C LYS A 80 -1.19 -4.91 9.67
N TRP A 81 -0.99 -6.20 9.43
CA TRP A 81 -0.35 -7.11 10.36
C TRP A 81 1.05 -6.61 10.70
N PHE A 82 1.88 -6.31 9.70
CA PHE A 82 3.22 -5.76 9.91
C PHE A 82 3.20 -4.48 10.76
N ALA A 83 2.34 -3.53 10.40
CA ALA A 83 2.17 -2.30 11.16
C ALA A 83 1.88 -2.59 12.65
N SER A 84 0.96 -3.52 12.93
CA SER A 84 0.62 -3.90 14.30
C SER A 84 1.72 -4.64 15.05
N THR A 85 2.43 -5.56 14.38
CA THR A 85 3.45 -6.42 14.98
C THR A 85 4.68 -5.62 15.40
N TRP A 86 5.10 -4.67 14.56
CA TRP A 86 6.31 -3.88 14.82
C TRP A 86 6.02 -2.51 15.42
N PHE A 87 4.79 -2.28 15.91
CA PHE A 87 4.36 -0.98 16.40
C PHE A 87 4.83 0.12 15.43
N SER A 88 4.35 0.03 14.20
CA SER A 88 4.63 0.99 13.16
C SER A 88 3.32 1.48 12.55
N GLY A 89 3.33 2.68 11.98
CA GLY A 89 2.17 3.17 11.24
C GLY A 89 1.99 2.38 9.94
N PHE A 90 0.75 2.26 9.45
CA PHE A 90 0.49 1.64 8.14
C PHE A 90 1.29 2.31 7.02
N GLY A 91 1.53 3.63 7.12
CA GLY A 91 2.38 4.39 6.20
C GLY A 91 3.83 3.92 6.15
N ILE A 92 4.38 3.45 7.27
CA ILE A 92 5.73 2.87 7.31
C ILE A 92 5.71 1.49 6.66
N ALA A 93 4.73 0.65 7.00
CA ALA A 93 4.58 -0.67 6.39
C ALA A 93 4.47 -0.58 4.86
N MET A 94 3.68 0.37 4.34
CA MET A 94 3.59 0.67 2.91
C MET A 94 4.95 1.00 2.28
N LYS A 95 5.75 1.86 2.94
CA LYS A 95 7.09 2.22 2.42
C LYS A 95 8.06 1.04 2.38
N ILE A 96 7.90 0.08 3.29
CA ILE A 96 8.76 -1.10 3.37
C ILE A 96 8.34 -2.14 2.33
N MET A 97 7.03 -2.34 2.14
CA MET A 97 6.51 -3.41 1.30
C MET A 97 6.27 -3.01 -0.16
N LEU A 98 6.13 -1.72 -0.46
CA LEU A 98 5.81 -1.24 -1.81
C LEU A 98 6.99 -0.50 -2.45
N PRO A 99 7.21 -0.64 -3.76
CA PRO A 99 8.24 0.12 -4.48
C PRO A 99 8.02 1.64 -4.38
N GLY A 100 9.10 2.42 -4.38
CA GLY A 100 9.02 3.89 -4.32
C GLY A 100 8.14 4.50 -5.44
N LYS A 101 8.27 3.98 -6.67
CA LYS A 101 7.46 4.38 -7.83
C LYS A 101 5.95 4.27 -7.61
N PHE A 102 5.50 3.37 -6.73
CA PHE A 102 4.10 3.20 -6.40
C PHE A 102 3.46 4.52 -5.90
N PHE A 103 4.26 5.36 -5.23
CA PHE A 103 3.83 6.62 -4.62
C PHE A 103 4.05 7.87 -5.49
N GLU A 104 4.49 7.72 -6.74
CA GLU A 104 4.66 8.84 -7.67
C GLU A 104 3.30 9.22 -8.32
N GLY A 105 2.37 8.26 -8.33
CA GLY A 105 1.03 8.43 -8.89
C GLY A 105 0.98 8.31 -10.41
N GLU A 106 2.00 7.69 -11.00
CA GLU A 106 1.99 7.28 -12.40
C GLU A 106 1.03 6.09 -12.59
N GLU A 107 0.56 5.93 -13.83
CA GLU A 107 -0.22 4.77 -14.24
C GLU A 107 0.63 3.50 -14.06
N LEU A 108 0.07 2.50 -13.39
CA LEU A 108 0.75 1.24 -13.19
C LEU A 108 0.59 0.40 -14.45
N SER A 109 1.70 -0.17 -14.92
CA SER A 109 1.65 -1.16 -15.99
C SER A 109 0.74 -2.31 -15.57
N PRO A 110 -0.15 -2.81 -16.45
CA PRO A 110 -0.94 -4.00 -16.16
C PRO A 110 -0.02 -5.14 -15.71
N LEU A 111 -0.46 -5.88 -14.69
CA LEU A 111 0.24 -7.11 -14.32
C LEU A 111 0.09 -8.09 -15.49
N GLU A 112 1.21 -8.43 -16.11
CA GLU A 112 1.26 -9.61 -16.99
C GLU A 112 1.10 -10.84 -16.09
N VAL A 113 -0.14 -11.28 -15.91
CA VAL A 113 -0.42 -12.54 -15.24
C VAL A 113 -0.06 -13.64 -16.23
N GLU A 114 1.18 -14.13 -16.14
CA GLU A 114 1.52 -15.38 -16.80
C GLU A 114 0.55 -16.45 -16.27
N ASN A 115 -0.15 -17.14 -17.17
CA ASN A 115 -0.96 -18.29 -16.80
C ASN A 115 0.00 -19.42 -16.39
N ILE A 116 0.35 -19.47 -15.11
CA ILE A 116 1.20 -20.53 -14.53
C ILE A 116 0.48 -21.90 -14.58
N ALA A 117 -0.81 -21.93 -14.89
CA ALA A 117 -1.66 -23.11 -14.93
C ALA A 117 -1.16 -24.26 -15.83
N ASP A 118 -0.36 -23.97 -16.87
CA ASP A 118 0.13 -25.00 -17.80
C ASP A 118 1.62 -25.36 -17.65
N SER A 119 2.34 -24.69 -16.74
CA SER A 119 3.74 -25.01 -16.47
C SER A 119 3.80 -26.14 -15.46
N LYS A 120 4.21 -27.34 -15.89
CA LYS A 120 4.73 -28.37 -14.97
C LYS A 120 5.78 -27.70 -14.10
N PHE A 121 5.45 -27.48 -12.82
CA PHE A 121 6.29 -26.82 -11.81
C PHE A 121 7.77 -27.09 -12.06
N THR A 122 8.44 -26.16 -12.73
CA THR A 122 9.89 -26.17 -12.89
C THR A 122 10.36 -24.99 -12.09
N VAL A 123 10.83 -25.26 -10.87
CA VAL A 123 11.47 -24.24 -10.05
C VAL A 123 12.76 -23.85 -10.78
N LYS A 124 12.74 -22.71 -11.48
CA LYS A 124 13.96 -22.09 -12.00
C LYS A 124 14.54 -21.25 -10.89
N TYR A 125 15.65 -21.69 -10.31
CA TYR A 125 16.42 -20.87 -9.40
C TYR A 125 17.27 -19.90 -10.21
N ASN A 126 17.28 -18.61 -9.83
CA ASN A 126 18.24 -17.64 -10.38
C ASN A 126 19.68 -17.92 -9.87
N TYR A 127 19.82 -18.79 -8.87
CA TYR A 127 21.08 -19.26 -8.32
C TYR A 127 21.02 -20.79 -8.23
N GLU A 128 21.87 -21.48 -8.97
CA GLU A 128 22.04 -22.92 -8.80
C GLU A 128 22.81 -23.17 -7.50
N GLU A 129 22.13 -23.60 -6.45
CA GLU A 129 22.80 -24.11 -5.26
C GLU A 129 23.53 -25.39 -5.65
N ASN A 130 24.85 -25.30 -5.87
CA ASN A 130 25.68 -26.48 -6.05
C ASN A 130 25.95 -27.13 -4.69
N ASP A 131 24.88 -27.68 -4.09
CA ASP A 131 24.90 -28.31 -2.78
C ASP A 131 25.89 -29.49 -2.72
N SER A 132 26.09 -30.16 -3.86
CA SER A 132 27.07 -31.24 -4.03
C SER A 132 28.50 -30.82 -3.73
N THR A 133 28.88 -29.57 -4.01
CA THR A 133 30.26 -29.07 -3.82
C THR A 133 30.36 -28.02 -2.70
N ARG A 134 29.25 -27.68 -2.04
CA ARG A 134 29.21 -26.62 -1.01
C ARG A 134 30.20 -26.86 0.12
N TYR A 135 30.40 -28.12 0.51
CA TYR A 135 31.30 -28.52 1.59
C TYR A 135 32.78 -28.45 1.21
N GLU A 136 33.14 -28.51 -0.07
CA GLU A 136 34.54 -28.47 -0.53
C GLU A 136 35.23 -27.13 -0.21
N LYS A 137 34.45 -26.04 -0.10
CA LYS A 137 34.97 -24.71 0.23
C LYS A 137 35.38 -24.56 1.70
N TYR A 138 34.96 -25.49 2.57
CA TYR A 138 35.17 -25.42 4.01
C TYR A 138 36.14 -26.50 4.54
N ILE A 139 36.77 -27.27 3.65
CA ILE A 139 37.79 -28.28 3.96
C ILE A 139 39.17 -27.73 3.60
#